data_AF-A0A7C2EBZ4-F1
#
_entry.id   AF-A0A7C2EBZ4-F1
#
_cell.length_a   1.000
_cell.length_b   1.000
_cell.length_c   1.000
_cell.angle_alpha   90.00
_cell.angle_beta   90.00
_cell.angle_gamma   90.00
#
_symmetry.space_group_name_H-M   'P 1'
#
loop_
_entity.id
_entity.type
_entity.pdbx_description
1 polymer ?
#
loop_
_entity_poly.entity_id
_entity_poly.type
_entity_poly.pdbx_seq_one_letter_code
_entity_poly.pdbx_strand_id
1 'polypeptide(L)'
;MRRRVEVFIGPFGSGKTEVALNRSLLLAAQGVAVTLIDLDIVDPFFRARQVREVLAQAGVSLVAPEGEWAEADLPLVIPRVFEALQRPGCILLDVGGEAQGALVLRQVRALLPEDAEVYLVVNPYRPAMGTALRIAEMGQALEAAGIVTVTALVSVPHLGDETGADVVRQGHAVVCAAAALLGVPVRWLAVREPLPGSLPSGTEILPLRLYMRPPWEEPEWTAPAQASRLGGAQRGQDRH
;
A
#
# COMPACT_ATOMS: atom_id res chain seq x y z
N MET A 1 21.90 -6.14 -4.73
CA MET A 1 20.84 -5.15 -4.44
C MET A 1 20.34 -5.39 -3.02
N ARG A 2 20.16 -4.34 -2.21
CA ARG A 2 19.67 -4.48 -0.83
C ARG A 2 18.18 -4.87 -0.86
N ARG A 3 17.80 -5.85 -0.06
CA ARG A 3 16.40 -6.27 0.14
C ARG A 3 15.67 -5.18 0.91
N ARG A 4 14.44 -4.82 0.49
CA ARG A 4 13.54 -3.91 1.20
C ARG A 4 12.21 -4.61 1.44
N VAL A 5 11.68 -4.50 2.65
CA VAL A 5 10.37 -5.07 3.01
C VAL A 5 9.43 -3.94 3.40
N GLU A 6 8.32 -3.81 2.69
CA GLU A 6 7.25 -2.84 2.92
C GLU A 6 5.99 -3.60 3.38
N VAL A 7 5.46 -3.32 4.58
CA VAL A 7 4.29 -4.00 5.13
C VAL A 7 3.14 -3.01 5.24
N PHE A 8 2.03 -3.29 4.56
CA PHE A 8 0.83 -2.46 4.59
C PHE A 8 -0.19 -3.09 5.54
N ILE A 9 -0.57 -2.35 6.57
CA ILE A 9 -1.54 -2.78 7.57
C ILE A 9 -2.68 -1.76 7.68
N GLY A 10 -3.86 -2.24 8.05
CA GLY A 10 -5.00 -1.38 8.34
C GLY A 10 -6.30 -2.17 8.31
N PRO A 11 -7.35 -1.71 9.01
CA PRO A 11 -8.67 -2.34 8.97
C PRO A 11 -9.26 -2.31 7.56
N PHE A 12 -10.26 -3.17 7.35
CA PHE A 12 -10.99 -3.26 6.10
C PHE A 12 -11.54 -1.90 5.64
N GLY A 13 -11.49 -1.69 4.32
CA GLY A 13 -11.91 -0.46 3.68
C GLY A 13 -10.95 0.73 3.84
N SER A 14 -9.77 0.54 4.44
CA SER A 14 -8.70 1.56 4.52
C SER A 14 -8.04 1.87 3.18
N GLY A 15 -8.13 0.95 2.20
CA GLY A 15 -7.47 1.06 0.89
C GLY A 15 -6.08 0.44 0.82
N LYS A 16 -5.67 -0.33 1.84
CA LYS A 16 -4.36 -1.00 1.91
C LYS A 16 -4.01 -1.85 0.68
N THR A 17 -4.97 -2.59 0.15
CA THR A 17 -4.79 -3.51 -0.98
C THR A 17 -4.54 -2.74 -2.28
N GLU A 18 -5.28 -1.66 -2.53
CA GLU A 18 -5.02 -0.75 -3.65
C GLU A 18 -3.65 -0.08 -3.55
N VAL A 19 -3.28 0.36 -2.34
CA VAL A 19 -1.96 0.96 -2.09
C VAL A 19 -0.85 -0.05 -2.40
N ALA A 20 -0.94 -1.27 -1.88
CA ALA A 20 0.06 -2.33 -2.10
C ALA A 20 0.19 -2.71 -3.57
N LEU A 21 -0.94 -2.80 -4.29
CA LEU A 21 -0.97 -3.10 -5.72
C LEU A 21 -0.35 -1.98 -6.56
N ASN A 22 -0.79 -0.73 -6.38
CA ASN A 22 -0.26 0.41 -7.12
C ASN A 22 1.23 0.62 -6.82
N ARG A 23 1.65 0.45 -5.55
CA ARG A 23 3.07 0.52 -5.16
C ARG A 23 3.90 -0.56 -5.86
N SER A 24 3.39 -1.79 -5.94
CA SER A 24 4.05 -2.90 -6.62
C SER A 24 4.25 -2.62 -8.10
N LEU A 25 3.20 -2.15 -8.78
CA LEU A 25 3.22 -1.82 -10.21
C LEU A 25 4.16 -0.65 -10.52
N LEU A 26 4.16 0.39 -9.67
CA LEU A 26 5.04 1.54 -9.81
C LEU A 26 6.52 1.14 -9.70
N LEU A 27 6.86 0.30 -8.71
CA LEU A 27 8.22 -0.20 -8.52
C LEU A 27 8.66 -1.10 -9.69
N ALA A 28 7.78 -1.98 -10.16
CA ALA A 28 8.06 -2.84 -11.30
C ALA A 28 8.31 -2.02 -12.59
N ALA A 29 7.52 -0.98 -12.82
CA ALA A 29 7.73 -0.04 -13.94
C ALA A 29 9.06 0.72 -13.86
N GLN A 30 9.65 0.85 -12.66
CA GLN A 30 10.98 1.41 -12.43
C GLN A 30 12.11 0.37 -12.58
N GLY A 31 11.79 -0.87 -12.98
CA GLY A 31 12.76 -1.95 -13.15
C GLY A 31 13.18 -2.61 -11.82
N VAL A 32 12.45 -2.37 -10.73
CA VAL A 32 12.69 -3.04 -9.45
C VAL A 32 12.09 -4.45 -9.51
N ALA A 33 12.83 -5.45 -9.04
CA ALA A 33 12.27 -6.78 -8.84
C ALA A 33 11.29 -6.72 -7.65
N VAL A 34 10.02 -7.06 -7.90
CA VAL A 34 8.95 -6.94 -6.90
C VAL A 34 8.34 -8.30 -6.60
N THR A 35 8.19 -8.59 -5.30
CA THR A 35 7.34 -9.68 -4.81
C THR A 35 6.23 -9.08 -3.96
N LEU A 36 4.98 -9.32 -4.34
CA LEU A 36 3.80 -8.96 -3.56
C LEU A 36 3.27 -10.21 -2.85
N ILE A 37 3.08 -10.12 -1.54
CA ILE A 37 2.57 -11.18 -0.69
C ILE A 37 1.21 -10.74 -0.17
N ASP A 38 0.15 -11.45 -0.56
CA ASP A 38 -1.20 -11.24 -0.06
C ASP A 38 -1.46 -12.17 1.13
N LEU A 39 -1.68 -11.57 2.29
CA LEU A 39 -2.05 -12.26 3.52
C LEU A 39 -3.43 -11.85 4.03
N ASP A 40 -4.20 -11.08 3.25
CA ASP A 40 -5.57 -10.78 3.62
C ASP A 40 -6.48 -11.95 3.26
N ILE A 41 -6.95 -12.65 4.29
CA ILE A 41 -7.84 -13.81 4.17
C ILE A 41 -9.30 -13.35 3.98
N VAL A 42 -9.62 -12.12 4.41
CA VAL A 42 -10.99 -11.56 4.37
C VAL A 42 -11.34 -11.06 2.97
N ASP A 43 -10.37 -10.47 2.28
CA ASP A 43 -10.57 -9.94 0.93
C ASP A 43 -9.83 -10.79 -0.11
N PRO A 44 -10.47 -11.80 -0.73
CA PRO A 44 -9.83 -12.69 -1.71
C PRO A 44 -9.52 -11.98 -3.04
N PHE A 45 -9.40 -10.66 -3.06
CA PHE A 45 -9.33 -9.85 -4.27
C PHE A 45 -8.13 -10.18 -5.17
N PHE A 46 -6.95 -10.47 -4.61
CA PHE A 46 -5.79 -10.93 -5.41
C PHE A 46 -5.98 -12.30 -6.05
N ARG A 47 -7.07 -13.00 -5.75
CA ARG A 47 -7.48 -14.22 -6.45
C ARG A 47 -8.22 -13.92 -7.75
N ALA A 48 -8.70 -12.69 -7.95
CA ALA A 48 -9.28 -12.28 -9.21
C ALA A 48 -8.26 -12.40 -10.34
N ARG A 49 -8.64 -13.15 -11.39
CA ARG A 49 -7.79 -13.43 -12.55
C ARG A 49 -7.22 -12.15 -13.18
N GLN A 50 -8.04 -11.10 -13.26
CA GLN A 50 -7.65 -9.80 -13.82
C GLN A 50 -6.45 -9.18 -13.08
N VAL A 51 -6.45 -9.23 -11.75
CA VAL A 51 -5.36 -8.68 -10.92
C VAL A 51 -4.08 -9.47 -11.11
N ARG A 52 -4.19 -10.80 -11.17
CA ARG A 52 -3.04 -11.69 -11.41
C ARG A 52 -2.44 -11.47 -12.78
N GLU A 53 -3.26 -11.28 -13.81
CA GLU A 53 -2.81 -10.96 -15.16
C GLU A 53 -2.10 -9.60 -15.20
N VAL A 54 -2.65 -8.57 -14.54
CA VAL A 54 -2.02 -7.25 -14.42
C VAL A 54 -0.65 -7.34 -13.74
N LEU A 55 -0.56 -8.03 -12.60
CA LEU A 55 0.70 -8.22 -11.87
C LEU A 55 1.72 -9.01 -12.71
N ALA A 56 1.30 -10.09 -13.35
CA ALA A 56 2.16 -10.93 -14.19
C ALA A 56 2.70 -10.17 -15.41
N GLN A 57 1.84 -9.40 -16.09
CA GLN A 57 2.24 -8.55 -17.22
C GLN A 57 3.25 -7.48 -16.81
N ALA A 58 3.15 -6.96 -15.59
CA ALA A 58 4.11 -6.03 -15.02
C ALA A 58 5.39 -6.70 -14.48
N GLY A 59 5.48 -8.03 -14.49
CA GLY A 59 6.63 -8.77 -13.94
C GLY A 59 6.68 -8.83 -12.41
N VAL A 60 5.56 -8.58 -11.73
CA VAL A 60 5.45 -8.71 -10.27
C VAL A 60 5.18 -10.16 -9.90
N SER A 61 6.00 -10.71 -9.00
CA SER A 61 5.76 -12.05 -8.44
C SER A 61 4.71 -11.97 -7.34
N LEU A 62 3.58 -12.66 -7.49
CA LEU A 62 2.54 -12.74 -6.48
C LEU A 62 2.68 -14.02 -5.65
N VAL A 63 2.60 -13.88 -4.33
CA VAL A 63 2.45 -14.98 -3.37
C VAL A 63 1.12 -14.79 -2.65
N ALA A 64 0.14 -15.60 -3.01
CA ALA A 64 -1.20 -15.59 -2.44
C ALA A 64 -1.71 -17.04 -2.32
N PRO A 65 -2.69 -17.33 -1.45
CA PRO A 65 -3.36 -18.63 -1.42
C PRO A 65 -3.97 -18.98 -2.80
N GLU A 66 -3.86 -20.24 -3.25
CA GLU A 66 -4.24 -20.70 -4.59
C GLU A 66 -5.06 -22.01 -4.57
N GLY A 67 -6.00 -22.18 -5.50
CA GLY A 67 -6.69 -23.47 -5.74
C GLY A 67 -7.52 -23.96 -4.54
N GLU A 68 -7.39 -25.24 -4.20
CA GLU A 68 -8.01 -25.86 -3.01
C GLU A 68 -7.54 -25.23 -1.69
N TRP A 69 -6.45 -24.46 -1.72
CA TRP A 69 -5.92 -23.70 -0.59
C TRP A 69 -6.51 -22.29 -0.49
N ALA A 70 -7.55 -21.97 -1.28
CA ALA A 70 -8.34 -20.75 -1.12
C ALA A 70 -9.01 -20.67 0.27
N GLU A 71 -9.29 -21.81 0.89
CA GLU A 71 -9.77 -21.93 2.27
C GLU A 71 -8.64 -22.34 3.23
N ALA A 72 -7.38 -22.39 2.77
CA ALA A 72 -6.28 -22.88 3.60
C ALA A 72 -6.04 -21.99 4.81
N ASP A 73 -5.89 -22.66 5.95
CA ASP A 73 -5.38 -22.09 7.16
C ASP A 73 -4.03 -21.42 6.91
N LEU A 74 -3.93 -20.16 7.34
CA LEU A 74 -2.72 -19.33 7.36
C LEU A 74 -1.39 -20.10 7.62
N PRO A 75 -1.30 -21.06 8.58
CA PRO A 75 -0.16 -21.96 8.74
C PRO A 75 0.46 -22.57 7.47
N LEU A 76 -0.36 -22.87 6.45
CA LEU A 76 0.07 -23.53 5.22
C LEU A 76 0.76 -22.57 4.25
N VAL A 77 0.51 -21.26 4.39
CA VAL A 77 1.08 -20.21 3.52
C VAL A 77 2.42 -19.70 4.09
N ILE A 78 2.67 -19.87 5.39
CA ILE A 78 3.89 -19.41 6.08
C ILE A 78 5.20 -19.88 5.41
N PRO A 79 5.38 -21.13 4.97
CA PRO A 79 6.62 -21.54 4.28
C PRO A 79 6.87 -20.75 2.98
N ARG A 80 5.81 -20.49 2.19
CA ARG A 80 5.91 -19.70 0.94
C ARG A 80 6.23 -18.23 1.25
N VAL A 81 5.65 -17.68 2.33
CA VAL A 81 5.96 -16.33 2.80
C VAL A 81 7.41 -16.23 3.25
N PHE A 82 7.90 -17.20 4.00
CA PHE A 82 9.29 -17.25 4.44
C PHE A 82 10.25 -17.29 3.25
N GLU A 83 10.00 -18.16 2.26
CA GLU A 83 10.80 -18.21 1.03
C GLU A 83 10.75 -16.88 0.26
N ALA A 84 9.56 -16.30 0.14
CA ALA A 84 9.35 -15.03 -0.55
C ALA A 84 10.09 -13.87 0.12
N LEU A 85 10.10 -13.82 1.46
CA LEU A 85 10.87 -12.87 2.26
C LEU A 85 12.38 -12.97 2.02
N GLN A 86 12.87 -14.09 1.46
CA GLN A 86 14.28 -14.28 1.13
C GLN A 86 14.66 -13.81 -0.28
N ARG A 87 13.69 -13.41 -1.11
CA ARG A 87 13.96 -12.98 -2.49
C ARG A 87 14.71 -11.65 -2.54
N PRO A 88 15.47 -11.38 -3.61
CA PRO A 88 16.06 -10.06 -3.83
C PRO A 88 14.99 -9.04 -4.29
N GLY A 89 15.26 -7.76 -4.08
CA GLY A 89 14.38 -6.67 -4.52
C GLY A 89 13.48 -6.13 -3.42
N CYS A 90 12.29 -5.67 -3.81
CA CYS A 90 11.29 -5.12 -2.91
C CYS A 90 10.18 -6.14 -2.66
N ILE A 91 9.87 -6.37 -1.39
CA ILE A 91 8.89 -7.36 -0.94
C ILE A 91 7.79 -6.58 -0.22
N LEU A 92 6.59 -6.64 -0.76
CA LEU A 92 5.43 -5.92 -0.24
C LEU A 92 4.47 -6.93 0.38
N LEU A 93 4.00 -6.66 1.60
CA LEU A 93 3.03 -7.51 2.29
C LEU A 93 1.73 -6.72 2.44
N ASP A 94 0.62 -7.24 1.91
CA ASP A 94 -0.71 -6.76 2.26
C ASP A 94 -1.25 -7.62 3.41
N VAL A 95 -1.54 -6.99 4.55
CA VAL A 95 -2.00 -7.69 5.74
C VAL A 95 -3.32 -7.10 6.23
N GLY A 96 -4.32 -7.98 6.36
CA GLY A 96 -5.65 -7.67 6.90
C GLY A 96 -5.58 -7.00 8.28
N GLY A 97 -6.62 -6.25 8.63
CA GLY A 97 -6.68 -5.50 9.89
C GLY A 97 -7.66 -6.05 10.93
N GLU A 98 -8.41 -7.11 10.63
CA GLU A 98 -9.23 -7.80 11.63
C GLU A 98 -8.38 -8.66 12.58
N ALA A 99 -9.04 -9.30 13.56
CA ALA A 99 -8.41 -10.21 14.52
C ALA A 99 -7.54 -11.30 13.85
N GLN A 100 -7.93 -11.78 12.67
CA GLN A 100 -7.13 -12.73 11.89
C GLN A 100 -5.84 -12.09 11.35
N GLY A 101 -5.92 -10.86 10.82
CA GLY A 101 -4.76 -10.12 10.34
C GLY A 101 -3.76 -9.77 11.44
N ALA A 102 -4.22 -9.51 12.67
CA ALA A 102 -3.33 -9.34 13.82
C ALA A 102 -2.55 -10.63 14.16
N LEU A 103 -3.17 -11.81 14.01
CA LEU A 103 -2.50 -13.10 14.19
C LEU A 103 -1.47 -13.35 13.09
N VAL A 104 -1.81 -13.04 11.84
CA VAL A 104 -0.89 -13.07 10.70
C VAL A 104 0.33 -12.20 10.97
N LEU A 105 0.11 -10.94 11.32
CA LEU A 105 1.19 -9.98 11.60
C LEU A 105 2.12 -10.50 12.69
N ARG A 106 1.58 -11.08 13.77
CA ARG A 106 2.39 -11.69 14.83
C ARG A 106 3.26 -12.84 14.34
N GLN A 107 2.73 -13.69 13.47
CA GLN A 107 3.49 -14.81 12.91
C GLN A 107 4.60 -14.34 11.97
N VAL A 108 4.30 -13.38 11.09
CA VAL A 108 5.30 -12.87 10.13
C VAL A 108 6.30 -11.91 10.77
N ARG A 109 5.97 -11.27 11.90
CA ARG A 109 6.85 -10.32 12.60
C ARG A 109 8.22 -10.92 12.89
N ALA A 110 8.28 -12.19 13.30
CA ALA A 110 9.54 -12.89 13.57
C ALA A 110 10.38 -13.14 12.31
N LEU A 111 9.78 -13.03 11.12
CA LEU A 111 10.41 -13.24 9.83
C LEU A 111 10.84 -11.93 9.15
N LEU A 112 10.31 -10.80 9.61
CA LEU A 112 10.62 -9.48 9.05
C LEU A 112 12.03 -9.05 9.46
N PRO A 113 12.80 -8.40 8.56
CA PRO A 113 14.06 -7.78 8.94
C PRO A 113 13.82 -6.58 9.88
N GLU A 114 14.83 -6.21 10.65
CA GLU A 114 14.75 -5.07 11.57
C GLU A 114 14.47 -3.75 10.86
N ASP A 115 14.91 -3.60 9.60
CA ASP A 115 14.69 -2.42 8.76
C ASP A 115 13.44 -2.50 7.88
N ALA A 116 12.49 -3.41 8.21
CA ALA A 116 11.19 -3.46 7.54
C ALA A 116 10.40 -2.17 7.79
N GLU A 117 9.87 -1.59 6.71
CA GLU A 117 9.01 -0.40 6.77
C GLU A 117 7.56 -0.87 6.96
N VAL A 118 6.97 -0.57 8.11
CA VAL A 118 5.57 -0.89 8.41
C VAL A 118 4.72 0.36 8.26
N TYR A 119 3.74 0.29 7.36
CA TYR A 119 2.87 1.37 6.97
C TYR A 119 1.44 1.12 7.47
N LEU A 120 0.96 1.99 8.36
CA LEU A 120 -0.46 2.01 8.70
C LEU A 120 -1.22 2.81 7.64
N VAL A 121 -2.06 2.13 6.88
CA VAL A 121 -2.87 2.71 5.80
C VAL A 121 -4.14 3.29 6.39
N VAL A 122 -4.37 4.58 6.18
CA VAL A 122 -5.38 5.36 6.87
C VAL A 122 -6.35 6.01 5.91
N ASN A 123 -7.61 5.58 5.96
CA ASN A 123 -8.72 6.35 5.38
C ASN A 123 -9.50 7.05 6.50
N PRO A 124 -9.34 8.37 6.69
CA PRO A 124 -9.97 9.13 7.76
C PRO A 124 -11.50 9.23 7.64
N TYR A 125 -12.08 8.75 6.54
CA TYR A 125 -13.54 8.69 6.35
C TYR A 125 -14.16 7.36 6.80
N ARG A 126 -13.34 6.41 7.27
CA ARG A 126 -13.86 5.20 7.90
C ARG A 126 -14.19 5.46 9.36
N PRO A 127 -15.30 4.90 9.90
CA PRO A 127 -15.70 5.13 11.29
C PRO A 127 -14.59 4.84 12.31
N ALA A 128 -13.76 3.82 12.06
CA ALA A 128 -12.65 3.45 12.95
C ALA A 128 -11.50 4.47 12.98
N MET A 129 -11.37 5.31 11.95
CA MET A 129 -10.26 6.24 11.73
C MET A 129 -10.69 7.70 11.63
N GLY A 130 -11.90 8.03 12.06
CA GLY A 130 -12.51 9.35 11.85
C GLY A 130 -11.77 10.53 12.50
N THR A 131 -10.84 10.28 13.42
CA THR A 131 -10.11 11.32 14.14
C THR A 131 -8.65 10.96 14.32
N ALA A 132 -7.80 11.98 14.46
CA ALA A 132 -6.37 11.80 14.67
C ALA A 132 -6.04 10.97 15.92
N LEU A 133 -6.81 11.18 17.00
CA LEU A 133 -6.67 10.42 18.24
C LEU A 133 -6.96 8.93 18.04
N ARG A 134 -8.07 8.58 17.37
CA ARG A 134 -8.42 7.17 17.12
C ARG A 134 -7.39 6.45 16.26
N ILE A 135 -6.82 7.14 15.28
CA ILE A 135 -5.74 6.59 14.44
C ILE A 135 -4.48 6.36 15.29
N ALA A 136 -4.11 7.32 16.13
CA ALA A 136 -2.96 7.20 17.02
C ALA A 136 -3.14 6.08 18.05
N GLU A 137 -4.30 5.99 18.69
CA GLU A 137 -4.65 4.91 19.63
C GLU A 137 -4.56 3.53 18.96
N MET A 138 -5.01 3.41 17.70
CA MET A 138 -4.90 2.17 16.93
C MET A 138 -3.44 1.79 16.68
N GLY A 139 -2.60 2.74 16.26
CA GLY A 139 -1.16 2.51 16.10
C GLY A 139 -0.51 2.07 17.41
N GLN A 140 -0.74 2.81 18.50
CA GLN A 140 -0.20 2.52 19.83
C GLN A 140 -0.65 1.16 20.37
N ALA A 141 -1.90 0.76 20.12
CA ALA A 141 -2.41 -0.55 20.53
C ALA A 141 -1.69 -1.70 19.82
N LEU A 142 -1.38 -1.56 18.53
CA LEU A 142 -0.61 -2.55 17.77
C LEU A 142 0.82 -2.68 18.31
N GLU A 143 1.47 -1.57 18.66
CA GLU A 143 2.80 -1.55 19.24
C GLU A 143 2.83 -2.14 20.66
N ALA A 144 1.90 -1.71 21.53
CA ALA A 144 1.78 -2.22 22.89
C ALA A 144 1.49 -3.72 22.95
N ALA A 145 0.77 -4.25 21.95
CA ALA A 145 0.51 -5.68 21.80
C ALA A 145 1.69 -6.47 21.22
N GLY A 146 2.84 -5.81 20.96
CA GLY A 146 4.05 -6.41 20.41
C GLY A 146 3.90 -6.92 18.99
N ILE A 147 2.90 -6.43 18.24
CA ILE A 147 2.54 -6.96 16.93
C ILE A 147 3.51 -6.43 15.87
N VAL A 148 3.65 -5.10 15.82
CA VAL A 148 4.50 -4.37 14.87
C VAL A 148 4.86 -3.01 15.46
N THR A 149 5.88 -2.35 14.90
CA THR A 149 6.19 -0.93 15.16
C THR A 149 5.83 -0.16 13.90
N VAL A 150 4.93 0.82 13.99
CA VAL A 150 4.51 1.60 12.81
C VAL A 150 5.63 2.59 12.47
N THR A 151 6.10 2.54 11.23
CA THR A 151 7.21 3.39 10.76
C THR A 151 6.74 4.66 10.07
N ALA A 152 5.56 4.63 9.44
CA ALA A 152 4.93 5.76 8.80
C ALA A 152 3.44 5.50 8.53
N LEU A 153 2.69 6.56 8.25
CA LEU A 153 1.30 6.48 7.77
C LEU A 153 1.21 6.61 6.25
N VAL A 154 0.21 5.96 5.65
CA VAL A 154 -0.23 6.24 4.27
C VAL A 154 -1.61 6.86 4.33
N SER A 155 -1.71 8.10 3.84
CA SER A 155 -2.95 8.85 3.84
C SER A 155 -3.79 8.51 2.62
N VAL A 156 -4.97 7.91 2.81
CA VAL A 156 -5.91 7.51 1.76
C VAL A 156 -7.28 8.19 1.97
N PRO A 157 -7.37 9.52 1.86
CA PRO A 157 -8.61 10.28 2.09
C PRO A 157 -9.59 10.08 0.92
N HIS A 158 -10.37 8.99 0.98
CA HIS A 158 -11.26 8.56 -0.09
C HIS A 158 -12.72 8.37 0.38
N LEU A 159 -13.65 8.93 -0.39
CA LEU A 159 -15.12 8.84 -0.25
C LEU A 159 -15.79 8.38 -1.56
N GLY A 160 -15.24 7.37 -2.24
CA GLY A 160 -15.80 6.93 -3.52
C GLY A 160 -15.74 8.03 -4.57
N ASP A 161 -16.85 8.24 -5.27
CA ASP A 161 -16.97 9.26 -6.32
C ASP A 161 -17.08 10.68 -5.80
N GLU A 162 -17.31 10.86 -4.50
CA GLU A 162 -17.31 12.16 -3.83
C GLU A 162 -15.89 12.64 -3.48
N THR A 163 -14.85 11.90 -3.88
CA THR A 163 -13.45 12.24 -3.61
C THR A 163 -12.99 13.43 -4.46
N GLY A 164 -13.19 14.65 -3.95
CA GLY A 164 -12.68 15.90 -4.51
C GLY A 164 -11.41 16.44 -3.81
N ALA A 165 -10.89 17.57 -4.30
CA ALA A 165 -9.70 18.22 -3.73
C ALA A 165 -9.87 18.59 -2.23
N ASP A 166 -11.06 19.06 -1.84
CA ASP A 166 -11.34 19.42 -0.45
C ASP A 166 -11.41 18.20 0.47
N VAL A 167 -12.00 17.11 -0.01
CA VAL A 167 -12.01 15.81 0.68
C VAL A 167 -10.57 15.35 0.90
N VAL A 168 -9.76 15.35 -0.14
CA VAL A 168 -8.35 14.95 -0.01
C VAL A 168 -7.62 15.83 1.01
N ARG A 169 -7.78 17.15 0.95
CA ARG A 169 -7.13 18.11 1.85
C ARG A 169 -7.54 17.92 3.32
N GLN A 170 -8.85 17.84 3.58
CA GLN A 170 -9.38 17.71 4.94
C GLN A 170 -8.99 16.36 5.55
N GLY A 171 -9.17 15.28 4.81
CA GLY A 171 -8.78 13.96 5.28
C GLY A 171 -7.27 13.86 5.51
N HIS A 172 -6.45 14.37 4.59
CA HIS A 172 -5.00 14.36 4.75
C HIS A 172 -4.53 15.12 5.99
N ALA A 173 -5.17 16.24 6.34
CA ALA A 173 -4.87 16.99 7.56
C ALA A 173 -5.11 16.15 8.84
N VAL A 174 -6.17 15.34 8.87
CA VAL A 174 -6.45 14.41 9.99
C VAL A 174 -5.32 13.37 10.10
N VAL A 175 -4.87 12.81 8.97
CA VAL A 175 -3.78 11.83 8.97
C VAL A 175 -2.45 12.45 9.40
N CYS A 176 -2.15 13.68 8.98
CA CYS A 176 -0.95 14.40 9.42
C CYS A 176 -0.96 14.65 10.93
N ALA A 177 -2.11 15.03 11.50
CA ALA A 177 -2.27 15.19 12.93
C ALA A 177 -2.07 13.85 13.68
N ALA A 178 -2.57 12.73 13.15
CA ALA A 178 -2.31 11.40 13.71
C ALA A 178 -0.82 11.02 13.66
N ALA A 179 -0.17 11.30 12.53
CA ALA A 179 1.26 11.03 12.33
C ALA A 179 2.11 11.79 13.37
N ALA A 180 1.77 13.05 13.64
CA ALA A 180 2.41 13.85 14.67
C ALA A 180 2.21 13.28 16.08
N LEU A 181 1.02 12.78 16.42
CA LEU A 181 0.75 12.13 17.71
C LEU A 181 1.55 10.83 17.89
N LEU A 182 1.76 10.08 16.81
CA LEU A 182 2.55 8.85 16.78
C LEU A 182 4.07 9.11 16.68
N GLY A 183 4.49 10.33 16.36
CA GLY A 183 5.91 10.65 16.13
C GLY A 183 6.48 10.03 14.85
N VAL A 184 5.64 9.71 13.85
CA VAL A 184 6.03 9.09 12.58
C VAL A 184 5.68 10.00 11.39
N PRO A 185 6.36 9.89 10.24
CA PRO A 185 5.99 10.66 9.05
C PRO A 185 4.74 10.12 8.35
N VAL A 186 4.13 10.95 7.51
CA VAL A 186 3.25 10.47 6.44
C VAL A 186 4.12 10.19 5.22
N ARG A 187 4.21 8.91 4.82
CA ARG A 187 5.08 8.50 3.71
C ARG A 187 4.49 8.90 2.36
N TRP A 188 3.21 8.64 2.17
CA TRP A 188 2.49 8.95 0.94
C TRP A 188 1.10 9.53 1.22
N LEU A 189 0.67 10.42 0.32
CA LEU A 189 -0.72 10.78 0.12
C LEU A 189 -1.21 10.04 -1.13
N ALA A 190 -1.99 8.99 -0.90
CA ALA A 190 -2.50 8.13 -1.95
C ALA A 190 -3.86 8.66 -2.46
N VAL A 191 -3.93 9.00 -3.75
CA VAL A 191 -5.09 9.69 -4.34
C VAL A 191 -5.48 9.01 -5.64
N ARG A 192 -6.78 8.75 -5.81
CA ARG A 192 -7.34 8.15 -7.01
C ARG A 192 -7.09 9.04 -8.23
N GLU A 193 -6.65 8.43 -9.33
CA GLU A 193 -6.59 9.10 -10.64
C GLU A 193 -7.99 9.26 -11.25
N PRO A 194 -8.27 10.35 -12.00
CA PRO A 194 -7.39 11.49 -12.26
C PRO A 194 -7.19 12.36 -11.02
N LEU A 195 -5.96 12.86 -10.83
CA LEU A 195 -5.62 13.65 -9.65
C LEU A 195 -6.42 14.97 -9.62
N PRO A 196 -6.95 15.38 -8.45
CA PRO A 196 -7.57 16.68 -8.28
C PRO A 196 -6.58 17.82 -8.61
N GLY A 197 -7.09 18.92 -9.18
CA GLY A 197 -6.23 20.02 -9.66
C GLY A 197 -5.39 20.73 -8.58
N SER A 198 -5.70 20.56 -7.30
CA SER A 198 -4.92 21.08 -6.19
C SER A 198 -4.84 20.05 -5.06
N LEU A 199 -3.61 19.61 -4.76
CA LEU A 199 -3.30 18.66 -3.69
C LEU A 199 -2.42 19.32 -2.61
N PRO A 200 -2.47 18.81 -1.37
CA PRO A 200 -1.52 19.22 -0.32
C PRO A 200 -0.06 19.04 -0.77
N SER A 201 0.78 20.03 -0.48
CA SER A 201 2.23 19.97 -0.71
C SER A 201 2.96 19.36 0.49
N GLY A 202 4.17 18.85 0.28
CA GLY A 202 5.04 18.37 1.36
C GLY A 202 4.90 16.89 1.69
N THR A 203 4.02 16.17 1.00
CA THR A 203 3.93 14.71 1.04
C THR A 203 4.01 14.15 -0.38
N GLU A 204 4.75 13.06 -0.54
CA GLU A 204 4.88 12.36 -1.83
C GLU A 204 3.50 11.81 -2.25
N ILE A 205 3.06 12.13 -3.48
CA ILE A 205 1.79 11.63 -4.00
C ILE A 205 1.98 10.22 -4.56
N LEU A 206 1.15 9.29 -4.10
CA LEU A 206 1.00 7.97 -4.70
C LEU A 206 -0.30 7.95 -5.52
N PRO A 207 -0.24 8.11 -6.86
CA PRO A 207 -1.45 7.99 -7.67
C PRO A 207 -2.00 6.57 -7.58
N LEU A 208 -3.32 6.45 -7.39
CA LEU A 208 -4.02 5.17 -7.31
C LEU A 208 -4.91 4.99 -8.53
N ARG A 209 -4.72 3.88 -9.23
CA ARG A 209 -5.71 3.29 -10.12
C ARG A 209 -6.46 2.23 -9.35
N LEU A 210 -7.79 2.23 -9.49
CA LEU A 210 -8.62 1.26 -8.79
C LEU A 210 -8.66 -0.03 -9.58
N TYR A 211 -8.10 -1.08 -9.01
CA TYR A 211 -8.19 -2.43 -9.55
C TYR A 211 -9.25 -3.25 -8.82
N MET A 212 -9.58 -2.90 -7.57
CA MET A 212 -10.53 -3.56 -6.67
C MET A 212 -12.01 -3.38 -7.02
N ARG A 213 -12.32 -2.93 -8.23
CA ARG A 213 -13.70 -2.75 -8.65
C ARG A 213 -14.36 -4.10 -8.88
N PRO A 214 -15.69 -4.19 -8.67
CA PRO A 214 -16.41 -5.40 -9.01
C PRO A 214 -16.20 -5.78 -10.48
N PRO A 215 -16.16 -7.08 -10.83
CA PRO A 215 -15.73 -7.56 -12.15
C PRO A 215 -16.60 -7.11 -13.34
N TRP A 216 -17.75 -6.47 -13.09
CA TRP A 216 -18.61 -5.87 -14.12
C TRP A 216 -18.24 -4.40 -14.45
N GLU A 217 -17.34 -3.80 -13.67
CA GLU A 217 -16.70 -2.53 -13.99
C GLU A 217 -15.32 -2.84 -14.59
N GLU A 218 -15.18 -2.71 -15.91
CA GLU A 218 -13.90 -3.01 -16.56
C GLU A 218 -12.80 -2.08 -16.03
N PRO A 219 -11.68 -2.61 -15.53
CA PRO A 219 -10.53 -1.79 -15.20
C PRO A 219 -9.93 -1.26 -16.52
N GLU A 220 -9.84 0.08 -16.67
CA GLU A 220 -9.12 0.71 -17.77
C GLU A 220 -7.61 0.44 -17.62
N TRP A 221 -7.12 -0.65 -18.20
CA TRP A 221 -5.68 -0.90 -18.29
C TRP A 221 -5.07 -0.02 -19.39
N THR A 222 -4.32 0.98 -18.96
CA THR A 222 -3.36 1.69 -19.81
C THR A 222 -1.97 1.54 -19.20
N ALA A 223 -0.94 1.21 -19.99
CA ALA A 223 0.42 1.09 -19.45
C ALA A 223 0.83 2.38 -18.72
N PRO A 224 1.61 2.30 -17.61
CA PRO A 224 2.09 3.49 -16.92
C PRO A 224 2.84 4.40 -17.90
N ALA A 225 2.45 5.69 -17.95
CA ALA A 225 3.19 6.67 -18.72
C ALA A 225 4.63 6.73 -18.17
N GLN A 226 5.61 6.51 -19.03
CA GLN A 226 7.02 6.67 -18.67
C GLN A 226 7.19 8.07 -18.07
N ALA A 227 7.67 8.15 -16.83
CA ALA A 227 7.97 9.41 -16.17
C ALA A 227 8.97 10.19 -17.03
N SER A 228 8.44 11.10 -17.86
CA SER A 228 9.25 11.92 -18.76
C SER A 228 10.14 12.82 -17.92
N ARG A 229 11.45 12.71 -18.13
CA ARG A 229 12.48 13.51 -17.48
C ARG A 229 12.29 14.99 -17.84
N LEU A 230 11.60 15.75 -16.99
CA LEU A 230 11.69 17.21 -16.99
C LEU A 230 12.98 17.60 -16.29
N GLY A 231 14.05 17.71 -17.08
CA GLY A 231 15.39 18.05 -16.60
C GLY A 231 16.35 18.24 -17.76
N GLY A 232 16.01 19.11 -18.71
CA GLY A 232 16.87 19.52 -19.82
C GLY A 232 17.14 21.01 -19.75
N ALA A 233 18.13 21.41 -18.95
CA ALA A 233 18.65 22.75 -18.91
C ALA A 233 19.08 23.21 -20.32
N GLN A 234 18.49 24.30 -20.82
CA GLN A 234 19.02 25.05 -21.95
C GLN A 234 20.41 25.59 -21.57
N ARG A 235 21.47 24.92 -22.05
CA ARG A 235 22.77 25.56 -22.21
C ARG A 235 22.68 26.38 -23.49
N GLY A 236 22.46 27.68 -23.35
CA GLY A 236 22.75 28.63 -24.41
C GLY A 236 24.23 28.57 -24.74
N GLN A 237 24.54 28.21 -25.97
CA GLN A 237 25.88 28.31 -26.54
C GLN A 237 26.18 29.79 -26.82
N ASP A 238 27.20 30.30 -26.15
CA ASP A 238 28.07 31.32 -26.74
C ASP A 238 28.70 30.73 -28.01
N ARG A 239 28.58 31.43 -29.14
CA ARG A 239 29.71 31.98 -29.91
C ARG A 239 29.35 32.30 -31.37
N HIS A 240 29.84 33.47 -31.76
CA HIS A 240 30.14 34.03 -33.09
C HIS A 240 29.01 34.65 -33.90
#